data_AF-A0A955P8M2-F1
#
_entry.id   AF-A0A955P8M2-F1
#
_cell.length_a   1.000
_cell.length_b   1.000
_cell.length_c   1.000
_cell.angle_alpha   90.00
_cell.angle_beta   90.00
_cell.angle_gamma   90.00
#
_symmetry.space_group_name_H-M   'P 1'
#
loop_
_entity.id
_entity.type
_entity.pdbx_description
1 polymer ?
#
loop_
_entity_poly.entity_id
_entity_poly.type
_entity_poly.pdbx_seq_one_letter_code
_entity_poly.pdbx_strand_id
1 'polypeptide(L)'
;MTNCIFRANDPIEIFQPRSAIVIQWSNIQGGWPGEGNIDADPLFMDPENGDFRLQENSPCIDSASSSGPSTDIEGNPRPVDIPGVGRDSTGDEFDMGPYERPATGNPTHTPTITPTFTLTPTFTPTPTSTPMPKVIYVDSEAPEGGDGTSWANACRSVEVAVEGANFGDSVWVREGDYLEDQILLMESIQVLGGFRREGKGDLSSRDPILSPSLIRAKQTREPTLYIRSEEGPFKVDGFVIEGGGDREQIGGGGIYIAVTEGELANVTIRDCTTMFSG
;
A
#
# COMPACT_ATOMS: atom_id res chain seq x y z
N MET A 1 -13.62 -1.39 4.71
CA MET A 1 -12.72 -1.64 5.86
C MET A 1 -13.56 -1.83 7.12
N THR A 2 -13.16 -2.71 8.03
CA THR A 2 -13.88 -3.03 9.28
C THR A 2 -12.91 -3.33 10.42
N ASN A 3 -13.28 -2.99 11.65
CA ASN A 3 -12.57 -3.32 12.89
C ASN A 3 -11.19 -2.66 13.01
N CYS A 4 -11.03 -1.46 12.44
CA CYS A 4 -9.77 -0.73 12.42
C CYS A 4 -9.81 0.54 13.26
N ILE A 5 -8.65 1.01 13.73
CA ILE A 5 -8.46 2.32 14.37
C ILE A 5 -7.52 3.16 13.48
N PHE A 6 -7.98 4.32 13.02
CA PHE A 6 -7.23 5.30 12.21
C PHE A 6 -7.11 6.62 12.98
N ARG A 7 -5.93 6.92 13.52
CA ARG A 7 -5.63 8.06 14.39
C ARG A 7 -4.21 8.61 14.13
N ALA A 8 -4.03 9.91 14.35
CA ALA A 8 -2.79 10.66 14.25
C ALA A 8 -2.03 10.61 12.91
N ASN A 9 -2.71 10.39 11.78
CA ASN A 9 -2.14 10.48 10.43
C ASN A 9 -2.25 11.92 9.87
N ASP A 10 -1.11 12.54 9.61
CA ASP A 10 -0.98 13.85 8.94
C ASP A 10 -0.63 13.62 7.45
N PRO A 11 -1.30 14.24 6.45
CA PRO A 11 -2.27 15.34 6.58
C PRO A 11 -3.74 14.95 6.77
N ILE A 12 -4.19 13.75 6.38
CA ILE A 12 -5.59 13.33 6.44
C ILE A 12 -5.68 11.81 6.68
N GLU A 13 -6.48 11.37 7.65
CA GLU A 13 -6.72 9.94 7.94
C GLU A 13 -7.34 9.19 6.76
N ILE A 14 -8.32 9.82 6.08
CA ILE A 14 -9.00 9.29 4.90
C ILE A 14 -9.42 10.45 3.98
N PHE A 15 -8.88 10.53 2.75
CA PHE A 15 -9.19 11.60 1.78
C PHE A 15 -9.99 11.06 0.59
N GLN A 16 -11.19 11.60 0.37
CA GLN A 16 -12.15 11.13 -0.64
C GLN A 16 -12.67 12.25 -1.55
N PRO A 17 -12.37 12.24 -2.86
CA PRO A 17 -13.06 13.14 -3.78
C PRO A 17 -14.30 12.54 -4.46
N ARG A 18 -14.30 11.27 -4.94
CA ARG A 18 -15.36 10.78 -5.87
C ARG A 18 -15.70 9.26 -5.92
N SER A 19 -15.50 8.47 -4.87
CA SER A 19 -16.09 7.11 -4.80
C SER A 19 -16.61 6.79 -3.39
N ALA A 20 -17.54 5.83 -3.29
CA ALA A 20 -18.08 5.37 -2.01
C ALA A 20 -17.23 4.23 -1.44
N ILE A 21 -16.22 4.55 -0.63
CA ILE A 21 -15.55 3.56 0.23
C ILE A 21 -16.51 3.23 1.38
N VAL A 22 -16.86 1.95 1.50
CA VAL A 22 -17.63 1.45 2.64
C VAL A 22 -16.66 1.13 3.77
N ILE A 23 -16.63 2.02 4.76
CA ILE A 23 -15.95 1.78 6.02
C ILE A 23 -17.04 1.60 7.06
N GLN A 24 -16.96 0.53 7.83
CA GLN A 24 -17.93 0.22 8.87
C GLN A 24 -17.17 -0.26 10.10
N TRP A 25 -17.78 -0.20 11.28
CA TRP A 25 -17.21 -0.74 12.53
C TRP A 25 -15.76 -0.34 12.79
N SER A 26 -15.38 0.91 12.49
CA SER A 26 -14.01 1.41 12.62
C SER A 26 -13.97 2.74 13.38
N ASN A 27 -12.88 2.99 14.13
CA ASN A 27 -12.66 4.23 14.86
C ASN A 27 -11.74 5.17 14.06
N ILE A 28 -12.27 6.29 13.56
CA ILE A 28 -11.57 7.15 12.58
C ILE A 28 -11.55 8.58 13.07
N GLN A 29 -10.34 9.15 13.18
CA GLN A 29 -10.16 10.56 13.56
C GLN A 29 -10.68 11.51 12.48
N GLY A 30 -11.53 12.46 12.88
CA GLY A 30 -12.24 13.35 11.96
C GLY A 30 -13.54 12.75 11.42
N GLY A 31 -13.86 11.50 11.79
CA GLY A 31 -15.09 10.80 11.46
C GLY A 31 -15.16 10.30 10.03
N TRP A 32 -16.01 9.29 9.80
CA TRP A 32 -16.27 8.76 8.47
C TRP A 32 -17.69 8.22 8.29
N PRO A 33 -18.38 8.50 7.17
CA PRO A 33 -19.71 7.95 6.90
C PRO A 33 -19.70 6.42 6.78
N GLY A 34 -20.52 5.73 7.58
CA GLY A 34 -20.71 4.29 7.49
C GLY A 34 -21.27 3.68 8.77
N GLU A 35 -21.89 2.51 8.66
CA GLU A 35 -22.52 1.83 9.79
C GLU A 35 -21.47 1.44 10.84
N GLY A 36 -21.71 1.82 12.10
CA GLY A 36 -20.85 1.41 13.21
C GLY A 36 -19.50 2.11 13.31
N ASN A 37 -19.21 3.10 12.46
CA ASN A 37 -18.00 3.92 12.64
C ASN A 37 -18.15 4.86 13.83
N ILE A 38 -17.04 5.10 14.52
CA ILE A 38 -16.96 6.02 15.65
C ILE A 38 -15.80 7.00 15.44
N ASP A 39 -15.90 8.19 16.03
CA ASP A 39 -14.79 9.14 16.18
C ASP A 39 -14.64 9.46 17.66
N ALA A 40 -13.90 8.63 18.38
CA ALA A 40 -13.58 8.84 19.79
C ALA A 40 -12.14 8.44 20.10
N ASP A 41 -11.57 9.02 21.15
CA ASP A 41 -10.23 8.66 21.64
C ASP A 41 -10.19 7.15 21.96
N PRO A 42 -9.30 6.35 21.34
CA PRO A 42 -9.16 4.93 21.64
C PRO A 42 -8.71 4.62 23.07
N LEU A 43 -8.16 5.60 23.80
CA LEU A 43 -7.61 5.41 25.14
C LEU A 43 -6.60 4.24 25.20
N PHE A 44 -5.51 4.35 24.44
CA PHE A 44 -4.41 3.38 24.49
C PHE A 44 -3.66 3.42 25.84
N MET A 45 -3.06 2.30 26.25
CA MET A 45 -2.28 2.20 27.50
C MET A 45 -1.04 3.10 27.51
N ASP A 46 -0.20 2.98 26.49
CA ASP A 46 1.05 3.74 26.37
C ASP A 46 1.50 3.81 24.89
N PRO A 47 0.82 4.62 24.06
CA PRO A 47 1.10 4.69 22.63
C PRO A 47 2.48 5.30 22.33
N GLU A 48 3.04 6.12 23.23
CA GLU A 48 4.38 6.70 23.08
C GLU A 48 5.48 5.63 23.13
N ASN A 49 5.21 4.51 23.82
CA ASN A 49 6.12 3.36 23.91
C ASN A 49 5.62 2.14 23.12
N GLY A 50 4.61 2.32 22.26
CA GLY A 50 4.10 1.28 21.36
C GLY A 50 3.11 0.28 21.97
N ASP A 51 2.58 0.56 23.17
CA ASP A 51 1.53 -0.24 23.80
C ASP A 51 0.14 0.27 23.39
N PHE A 52 -0.38 -0.32 22.31
CA PHE A 52 -1.68 0.03 21.73
C PHE A 52 -2.84 -0.82 22.27
N ARG A 53 -2.69 -1.45 23.44
CA ARG A 53 -3.82 -2.09 24.14
C ARG A 53 -4.82 -1.05 24.64
N LEU A 54 -6.10 -1.40 24.67
CA LEU A 54 -7.19 -0.50 25.06
C LEU A 54 -7.35 -0.40 26.59
N GLN A 55 -7.59 0.81 27.10
CA GLN A 55 -8.02 1.04 28.50
C GLN A 55 -9.46 0.58 28.74
N GLU A 56 -9.78 0.25 29.99
CA GLU A 56 -11.07 -0.31 30.42
C GLU A 56 -12.29 0.51 29.97
N ASN A 57 -12.15 1.84 29.84
CA ASN A 57 -13.22 2.73 29.41
C ASN A 57 -13.12 3.12 27.93
N SER A 58 -12.34 2.39 27.13
CA SER A 58 -12.16 2.69 25.72
C SER A 58 -13.48 2.53 24.95
N PRO A 59 -13.85 3.51 24.11
CA PRO A 59 -15.00 3.41 23.22
C PRO A 59 -14.79 2.41 22.07
N CYS A 60 -13.58 1.83 21.93
CA CYS A 60 -13.27 0.82 20.92
C CYS A 60 -13.56 -0.61 21.38
N ILE A 61 -13.87 -0.80 22.67
CA ILE A 61 -14.18 -2.11 23.24
C ILE A 61 -15.58 -2.55 22.81
N ASP A 62 -15.73 -3.82 22.41
CA ASP A 62 -17.00 -4.45 22.01
C ASP A 62 -17.81 -3.66 20.99
N SER A 63 -17.09 -2.92 20.13
CA SER A 63 -17.68 -1.94 19.21
C SER A 63 -17.41 -2.27 17.75
N ALA A 64 -16.59 -3.28 17.47
CA ALA A 64 -16.29 -3.71 16.12
C ALA A 64 -17.37 -4.67 15.57
N SER A 65 -17.18 -5.16 14.34
CA SER A 65 -18.08 -6.13 13.71
C SER A 65 -18.01 -7.48 14.42
N SER A 66 -19.07 -8.28 14.35
CA SER A 66 -19.14 -9.65 14.87
C SER A 66 -18.33 -10.68 14.04
N SER A 67 -17.29 -10.22 13.35
CA SER A 67 -16.46 -11.01 12.45
C SER A 67 -15.03 -10.51 12.53
N GLY A 68 -14.08 -11.42 12.71
CA GLY A 68 -12.67 -11.11 12.83
C GLY A 68 -11.81 -12.37 13.01
N PRO A 69 -10.48 -12.22 13.12
CA PRO A 69 -9.58 -13.32 13.44
C PRO A 69 -9.96 -13.95 14.79
N SER A 70 -9.82 -15.27 14.94
CA SER A 70 -10.19 -15.98 16.18
C SER A 70 -9.24 -15.74 17.36
N THR A 71 -8.13 -15.03 17.13
CA THR A 71 -7.19 -14.61 18.17
C THR A 71 -6.64 -13.22 17.87
N ASP A 72 -6.21 -12.51 18.90
CA ASP A 72 -5.53 -11.23 18.78
C ASP A 72 -4.03 -11.39 18.42
N ILE A 73 -3.30 -10.28 18.34
CA ILE A 73 -1.87 -10.27 18.01
C ILE A 73 -0.98 -10.91 19.08
N GLU A 74 -1.47 -11.06 20.32
CA GLU A 74 -0.79 -11.76 21.41
C GLU A 74 -1.20 -13.25 21.50
N GLY A 75 -2.15 -13.68 20.68
CA GLY A 75 -2.69 -15.03 20.65
C GLY A 75 -3.83 -15.28 21.65
N ASN A 76 -4.37 -14.24 22.28
CA ASN A 76 -5.55 -14.36 23.14
C ASN A 76 -6.80 -14.64 22.28
N PRO A 77 -7.77 -15.43 22.76
CA PRO A 77 -9.01 -15.69 22.03
C PRO A 77 -9.79 -14.42 21.69
N ARG A 78 -10.48 -14.45 20.54
CA ARG A 78 -11.43 -13.43 20.08
C ARG A 78 -12.74 -14.08 19.58
N PRO A 79 -13.90 -13.41 19.72
CA PRO A 79 -14.12 -12.21 20.52
C PRO A 79 -14.14 -12.51 22.03
N VAL A 80 -13.95 -11.48 22.84
CA VAL A 80 -14.23 -11.51 24.29
C VAL A 80 -15.23 -10.40 24.60
N ASP A 81 -16.51 -10.73 24.50
CA ASP A 81 -17.61 -9.82 24.83
C ASP A 81 -17.65 -9.51 26.33
N ILE A 82 -17.66 -8.23 26.69
CA ILE A 82 -17.79 -7.75 28.06
C ILE A 82 -19.24 -7.30 28.30
N PRO A 83 -20.01 -8.03 29.15
CA PRO A 83 -21.42 -7.73 29.36
C PRO A 83 -21.69 -6.28 29.77
N GLY A 84 -22.58 -5.62 29.04
CA GLY A 84 -22.96 -4.22 29.28
C GLY A 84 -21.99 -3.17 28.71
N VAL A 85 -20.99 -3.57 27.94
CA VAL A 85 -20.08 -2.69 27.19
C VAL A 85 -20.38 -2.78 25.69
N GLY A 86 -20.14 -1.70 24.94
CA GLY A 86 -20.28 -1.71 23.49
C GLY A 86 -21.69 -2.09 23.00
N ARG A 87 -21.77 -3.01 22.03
CA ARG A 87 -23.03 -3.40 21.38
C ARG A 87 -23.72 -4.60 22.04
N ASP A 88 -23.92 -4.60 23.36
CA ASP A 88 -24.47 -5.67 24.23
C ASP A 88 -25.81 -6.33 23.78
N SER A 89 -25.83 -6.98 22.62
CA SER A 89 -27.03 -7.57 22.02
C SER A 89 -26.76 -8.82 21.20
N THR A 90 -25.50 -9.10 20.83
CA THR A 90 -25.15 -10.24 19.97
C THR A 90 -24.19 -11.24 20.61
N GLY A 91 -23.36 -10.85 21.58
CA GLY A 91 -22.47 -11.75 22.34
C GLY A 91 -21.23 -12.21 21.57
N ASP A 92 -20.96 -11.57 20.43
CA ASP A 92 -19.85 -11.86 19.51
C ASP A 92 -19.13 -10.55 19.14
N GLU A 93 -19.22 -9.51 19.96
CA GLU A 93 -18.63 -8.21 19.71
C GLU A 93 -17.10 -8.26 19.85
N PHE A 94 -16.39 -7.81 18.80
CA PHE A 94 -14.92 -7.71 18.82
C PHE A 94 -14.50 -6.31 19.25
N ASP A 95 -13.27 -6.20 19.77
CA ASP A 95 -12.61 -4.90 19.92
C ASP A 95 -12.12 -4.37 18.58
N MET A 96 -12.17 -3.04 18.39
CA MET A 96 -11.52 -2.42 17.25
C MET A 96 -10.00 -2.44 17.43
N GLY A 97 -9.27 -2.85 16.39
CA GLY A 97 -7.81 -2.90 16.42
C GLY A 97 -7.23 -4.31 16.68
N PRO A 98 -5.90 -4.39 16.86
CA PRO A 98 -5.17 -5.66 16.84
C PRO A 98 -5.19 -6.45 18.15
N TYR A 99 -5.61 -5.85 19.26
CA TYR A 99 -5.65 -6.44 20.60
C TYR A 99 -7.09 -6.69 21.05
N GLU A 100 -7.33 -7.81 21.73
CA GLU A 100 -8.58 -8.06 22.43
C GLU A 100 -8.43 -7.79 23.92
N ARG A 101 -9.37 -7.06 24.50
CA ARG A 101 -9.43 -6.89 25.94
C ARG A 101 -9.96 -8.17 26.59
N PRO A 102 -9.23 -8.75 27.55
CA PRO A 102 -9.76 -9.86 28.33
C PRO A 102 -10.86 -9.41 29.29
N ALA A 103 -11.87 -10.26 29.52
CA ALA A 103 -13.01 -10.00 30.41
C ALA A 103 -12.62 -9.77 31.89
N THR A 104 -11.41 -10.14 32.32
CA THR A 104 -10.93 -9.97 33.71
C THR A 104 -9.42 -9.72 33.79
N GLY A 105 -9.03 -8.51 34.24
CA GLY A 105 -7.69 -8.23 34.81
C GLY A 105 -6.66 -7.60 33.87
N ASN A 106 -5.89 -6.65 34.41
CA ASN A 106 -4.76 -5.98 33.75
C ASN A 106 -3.69 -7.01 33.29
N PRO A 107 -3.19 -7.01 32.04
CA PRO A 107 -2.31 -8.08 31.57
C PRO A 107 -0.90 -7.89 32.12
N THR A 108 -0.48 -8.77 33.04
CA THR A 108 0.93 -8.93 33.43
C THR A 108 1.62 -9.83 32.41
N HIS A 109 2.68 -9.30 31.80
CA HIS A 109 3.43 -9.95 30.73
C HIS A 109 4.03 -11.31 31.15
N THR A 110 4.04 -12.26 30.23
CA THR A 110 5.17 -13.19 30.06
C THR A 110 5.28 -13.56 28.58
N PRO A 111 6.35 -13.16 27.87
CA PRO A 111 6.54 -13.56 26.48
C PRO A 111 6.86 -15.05 26.46
N THR A 112 6.01 -15.86 25.83
CA THR A 112 6.28 -17.30 25.65
C THR A 112 6.34 -17.65 24.16
N ILE A 113 7.45 -18.28 23.82
CA ILE A 113 7.93 -18.74 22.52
C ILE A 113 6.92 -19.55 21.69
N THR A 114 7.01 -19.30 20.39
CA THR A 114 6.32 -19.85 19.20
C THR A 114 5.96 -21.35 19.24
N PRO A 115 4.75 -21.72 18.78
CA PRO A 115 4.53 -23.04 18.17
C PRO A 115 4.00 -23.00 16.73
N THR A 116 4.46 -24.02 16.01
CA THR A 116 4.35 -24.33 14.59
C THR A 116 2.91 -24.58 14.11
N PHE A 117 2.55 -23.98 12.98
CA PHE A 117 1.27 -24.19 12.28
C PHE A 117 1.09 -25.64 11.82
N THR A 118 -0.07 -26.24 12.11
CA THR A 118 -0.53 -27.48 11.45
C THR A 118 -1.83 -27.15 10.71
N LEU A 119 -1.78 -27.13 9.37
CA LEU A 119 -2.93 -26.78 8.52
C LEU A 119 -3.93 -27.93 8.44
N THR A 120 -5.23 -27.62 8.58
CA THR A 120 -6.34 -28.55 8.28
C THR A 120 -6.95 -28.17 6.91
N PRO A 121 -7.14 -29.11 5.96
CA PRO A 121 -7.50 -28.76 4.59
C PRO A 121 -8.96 -28.34 4.46
N THR A 122 -9.19 -27.14 3.93
CA THR A 122 -10.49 -26.65 3.46
C THR A 122 -10.48 -26.65 1.93
N PHE A 123 -11.63 -26.94 1.31
CA PHE A 123 -11.82 -27.10 -0.13
C PHE A 123 -10.98 -26.14 -0.97
N THR A 124 -10.06 -26.70 -1.74
CA THR A 124 -9.16 -26.00 -2.66
C THR A 124 -9.98 -25.48 -3.84
N PRO A 125 -10.23 -24.16 -4.00
CA PRO A 125 -10.33 -23.63 -5.36
C PRO A 125 -9.06 -24.08 -6.07
N THR A 126 -9.12 -24.58 -7.30
CA THR A 126 -7.90 -24.91 -8.06
C THR A 126 -6.95 -23.73 -7.88
N PRO A 127 -5.78 -23.90 -7.22
CA PRO A 127 -4.86 -22.80 -7.08
C PRO A 127 -4.36 -22.55 -8.48
N THR A 128 -4.93 -21.55 -9.15
CA THR A 128 -4.16 -20.83 -10.15
C THR A 128 -2.98 -20.34 -9.32
N SER A 129 -1.82 -20.97 -9.52
CA SER A 129 -0.57 -20.58 -8.89
C SER A 129 -0.39 -19.09 -9.19
N THR A 130 -0.82 -18.22 -8.27
CA THR A 130 -0.43 -16.82 -8.30
C THR A 130 1.08 -16.87 -8.11
N PRO A 131 1.88 -16.58 -9.15
CA PRO A 131 3.32 -16.67 -9.03
C PRO A 131 3.76 -15.79 -7.87
N MET A 132 4.76 -16.25 -7.09
CA MET A 132 5.32 -15.42 -6.04
C MET A 132 5.79 -14.09 -6.65
N PRO A 133 5.51 -12.95 -5.99
CA PRO A 133 6.01 -11.65 -6.44
C PRO A 133 7.50 -11.70 -6.75
N LYS A 134 7.88 -11.32 -7.97
CA LYS A 134 9.27 -11.27 -8.43
C LYS A 134 9.76 -9.84 -8.50
N VAL A 135 11.08 -9.70 -8.47
CA VAL A 135 11.76 -8.45 -8.80
C VAL A 135 12.14 -8.47 -10.28
N ILE A 136 11.76 -7.43 -11.01
CA ILE A 136 12.15 -7.18 -12.40
C ILE A 136 13.15 -6.03 -12.42
N TYR A 137 14.34 -6.25 -12.96
CA TYR A 137 15.44 -5.29 -12.96
C TYR A 137 15.49 -4.50 -14.27
N VAL A 138 15.72 -3.18 -14.18
CA VAL A 138 15.75 -2.27 -15.34
C VAL A 138 17.01 -1.41 -15.34
N ASP A 139 17.78 -1.44 -16.43
CA ASP A 139 19.01 -0.65 -16.63
C ASP A 139 19.05 -0.10 -18.05
N SER A 140 19.09 1.23 -18.20
CA SER A 140 19.13 1.91 -19.51
C SER A 140 20.36 1.54 -20.35
N GLU A 141 21.43 1.05 -19.71
CA GLU A 141 22.66 0.61 -20.38
C GLU A 141 22.70 -0.91 -20.65
N ALA A 142 21.67 -1.67 -20.25
CA ALA A 142 21.61 -3.10 -20.54
C ALA A 142 21.50 -3.38 -22.04
N PRO A 143 21.91 -4.57 -22.51
CA PRO A 143 21.66 -5.00 -23.88
C PRO A 143 20.16 -5.05 -24.22
N GLU A 144 19.83 -4.89 -25.51
CA GLU A 144 18.46 -5.11 -25.98
C GLU A 144 18.03 -6.57 -25.76
N GLY A 145 16.78 -6.78 -25.32
CA GLY A 145 16.20 -8.11 -25.12
C GLY A 145 16.46 -8.77 -23.76
N GLY A 146 16.95 -8.03 -22.76
CA GLY A 146 17.07 -8.52 -21.38
C GLY A 146 15.71 -8.89 -20.76
N ASP A 147 15.68 -9.99 -20.00
CA ASP A 147 14.48 -10.59 -19.42
C ASP A 147 14.10 -10.04 -18.02
N GLY A 148 14.91 -9.14 -17.48
CA GLY A 148 14.68 -8.49 -16.20
C GLY A 148 14.90 -9.39 -14.98
N THR A 149 15.51 -10.56 -15.12
CA THR A 149 15.68 -11.52 -14.01
C THR A 149 16.80 -11.16 -13.02
N SER A 150 17.73 -10.29 -13.44
CA SER A 150 18.84 -9.79 -12.63
C SER A 150 19.38 -8.49 -13.23
N TRP A 151 20.22 -7.76 -12.50
CA TRP A 151 20.93 -6.60 -13.06
C TRP A 151 21.76 -6.93 -14.32
N ALA A 152 22.29 -8.16 -14.44
CA ALA A 152 23.06 -8.59 -15.63
C ALA A 152 22.17 -8.87 -16.85
N ASN A 153 20.90 -9.21 -16.62
CA ASN A 153 19.91 -9.49 -17.66
C ASN A 153 18.78 -8.44 -17.64
N ALA A 154 19.05 -7.23 -17.15
CA ALA A 154 18.02 -6.23 -16.91
C ALA A 154 17.28 -5.86 -18.20
N CYS A 155 15.98 -5.56 -18.09
CA CYS A 155 15.26 -4.91 -19.17
C CYS A 155 15.88 -3.53 -19.44
N ARG A 156 15.97 -3.12 -20.70
CA ARG A 156 16.50 -1.79 -21.04
C ARG A 156 15.48 -0.66 -20.89
N SER A 157 14.19 -1.01 -20.89
CA SER A 157 13.05 -0.08 -20.82
C SER A 157 12.20 -0.38 -19.59
N VAL A 158 11.75 0.69 -18.94
CA VAL A 158 10.80 0.65 -17.83
C VAL A 158 9.42 0.22 -18.34
N GLU A 159 9.02 0.67 -19.53
CA GLU A 159 7.75 0.30 -20.18
C GLU A 159 7.65 -1.22 -20.35
N VAL A 160 8.68 -1.86 -20.90
CA VAL A 160 8.74 -3.32 -21.09
C VAL A 160 8.68 -4.07 -19.76
N ALA A 161 9.37 -3.56 -18.73
CA ALA A 161 9.40 -4.20 -17.42
C ALA A 161 8.03 -4.12 -16.71
N VAL A 162 7.34 -2.98 -16.83
CA VAL A 162 5.99 -2.78 -16.28
C VAL A 162 4.96 -3.63 -17.03
N GLU A 163 5.05 -3.75 -18.35
CA GLU A 163 4.16 -4.61 -19.16
C GLU A 163 4.33 -6.10 -18.83
N GLY A 164 5.55 -6.54 -18.50
CA GLY A 164 5.86 -7.92 -18.12
C GLY A 164 5.66 -8.27 -16.63
N ALA A 165 5.20 -7.31 -15.83
CA ALA A 165 4.94 -7.47 -14.40
C ALA A 165 3.53 -7.99 -14.15
N ASN A 166 3.34 -8.72 -13.05
CA ASN A 166 2.04 -9.19 -12.59
C ASN A 166 1.75 -8.58 -11.23
N PHE A 167 0.48 -8.60 -10.80
CA PHE A 167 0.05 -8.22 -9.46
C PHE A 167 1.06 -8.65 -8.36
N GLY A 168 1.51 -7.68 -7.58
CA GLY A 168 2.45 -7.84 -6.46
C GLY A 168 3.93 -7.72 -6.84
N ASP A 169 4.30 -7.80 -8.12
CA ASP A 169 5.69 -7.69 -8.58
C ASP A 169 6.33 -6.34 -8.23
N SER A 170 7.66 -6.30 -8.23
CA SER A 170 8.44 -5.08 -8.03
C SER A 170 9.39 -4.84 -9.20
N VAL A 171 9.31 -3.68 -9.82
CA VAL A 171 10.21 -3.19 -10.86
C VAL A 171 11.27 -2.30 -10.22
N TRP A 172 12.53 -2.71 -10.24
CA TRP A 172 13.67 -1.96 -9.69
C TRP A 172 14.44 -1.31 -10.83
N VAL A 173 14.51 0.02 -10.81
CA VAL A 173 15.08 0.83 -11.88
C VAL A 173 16.38 1.46 -11.41
N ARG A 174 17.45 1.18 -12.16
CA ARG A 174 18.78 1.73 -11.91
C ARG A 174 18.81 3.24 -12.16
N GLU A 175 19.83 3.91 -11.62
CA GLU A 175 20.14 5.27 -12.05
C GLU A 175 20.46 5.30 -13.54
N GLY A 176 19.92 6.31 -14.23
CA GLY A 176 20.05 6.43 -15.68
C GLY A 176 18.95 7.26 -16.32
N ASP A 177 19.10 7.47 -17.62
CA ASP A 177 18.16 8.19 -18.48
C ASP A 177 17.35 7.19 -19.32
N TYR A 178 16.04 7.15 -19.10
CA TYR A 178 15.11 6.24 -19.74
C TYR A 178 14.21 7.02 -20.69
N LEU A 179 14.32 6.72 -21.99
CA LEU A 179 13.52 7.35 -23.02
C LEU A 179 12.35 6.42 -23.36
N GLU A 180 11.14 6.78 -22.94
CA GLU A 180 9.95 5.93 -22.99
C GLU A 180 8.84 6.58 -23.82
N ASP A 181 7.96 5.77 -24.44
CA ASP A 181 6.82 6.30 -25.20
C ASP A 181 5.67 6.67 -24.27
N GLN A 182 5.20 5.69 -23.49
CA GLN A 182 4.24 5.88 -22.41
C GLN A 182 4.29 4.66 -21.49
N ILE A 183 4.51 4.87 -20.19
CA ILE A 183 4.46 3.78 -19.21
C ILE A 183 3.01 3.58 -18.78
N LEU A 184 2.48 2.39 -19.03
CA LEU A 184 1.12 1.99 -18.67
C LEU A 184 1.15 1.10 -17.42
N LEU A 185 0.97 1.69 -16.24
CA LEU A 185 0.90 0.94 -14.98
C LEU A 185 -0.54 0.45 -14.78
N MET A 186 -0.81 -0.78 -15.24
CA MET A 186 -2.15 -1.42 -15.21
C MET A 186 -2.30 -2.46 -14.09
N GLU A 187 -1.20 -2.95 -13.55
CA GLU A 187 -1.14 -3.95 -12.48
C GLU A 187 -0.73 -3.28 -11.16
N SER A 188 -1.15 -3.83 -10.02
CA SER A 188 -0.67 -3.33 -8.72
C SER A 188 0.72 -3.85 -8.44
N ILE A 189 1.70 -3.07 -8.87
CA ILE A 189 3.12 -3.35 -8.72
C ILE A 189 3.81 -2.20 -8.03
N GLN A 190 5.00 -2.46 -7.53
CA GLN A 190 5.90 -1.42 -7.06
C GLN A 190 6.89 -1.07 -8.17
N VAL A 191 7.07 0.20 -8.47
CA VAL A 191 8.08 0.70 -9.40
C VAL A 191 9.00 1.62 -8.59
N LEU A 192 10.25 1.20 -8.43
CA LEU A 192 11.21 1.83 -7.51
C LEU A 192 12.46 2.27 -8.27
N GLY A 193 12.70 3.58 -8.36
CA GLY A 193 13.92 4.18 -8.88
C GLY A 193 14.93 4.46 -7.76
N GLY A 194 16.15 4.85 -8.12
CA GLY A 194 17.17 5.19 -7.12
C GLY A 194 18.23 4.12 -6.85
N PHE A 195 18.30 3.05 -7.64
CA PHE A 195 19.29 1.99 -7.43
C PHE A 195 20.62 2.34 -8.07
N ARG A 196 21.69 2.37 -7.28
CA ARG A 196 23.03 2.72 -7.74
C ARG A 196 23.57 1.73 -8.78
N ARG A 197 24.31 2.22 -9.76
CA ARG A 197 25.01 1.39 -10.75
C ARG A 197 26.15 0.61 -10.10
N GLU A 198 26.88 1.29 -9.22
CA GLU A 198 27.96 0.70 -8.45
C GLU A 198 27.45 -0.06 -7.23
N GLY A 199 28.07 -1.20 -6.93
CA GLY A 199 27.74 -2.02 -5.77
C GLY A 199 26.64 -3.05 -6.03
N LYS A 200 25.89 -3.40 -4.97
CA LYS A 200 24.91 -4.49 -5.01
C LYS A 200 23.58 -4.10 -5.65
N GLY A 201 23.23 -2.81 -5.67
CA GLY A 201 21.95 -2.33 -6.20
C GLY A 201 20.77 -2.98 -5.47
N ASP A 202 20.77 -2.91 -4.13
CA ASP A 202 19.73 -3.44 -3.25
C ASP A 202 19.00 -2.32 -2.49
N LEU A 203 17.90 -2.65 -1.80
CA LEU A 203 17.11 -1.65 -1.06
C LEU A 203 17.92 -0.89 0.00
N SER A 204 18.94 -1.52 0.59
CA SER A 204 19.77 -0.89 1.62
C SER A 204 20.72 0.16 1.05
N SER A 205 21.01 0.07 -0.25
CA SER A 205 21.87 1.00 -0.99
C SER A 205 21.10 1.96 -1.90
N ARG A 206 19.76 1.84 -1.95
CA ARG A 206 18.87 2.69 -2.75
C ARG A 206 18.87 4.13 -2.21
N ASP A 207 19.10 5.09 -3.09
CA ASP A 207 19.17 6.52 -2.77
C ASP A 207 18.70 7.36 -3.97
N PRO A 208 17.39 7.69 -4.04
CA PRO A 208 16.83 8.41 -5.19
C PRO A 208 17.36 9.84 -5.38
N ILE A 209 17.96 10.44 -4.34
CA ILE A 209 18.50 11.80 -4.42
C ILE A 209 19.89 11.77 -5.07
N LEU A 210 20.74 10.81 -4.68
CA LEU A 210 22.10 10.70 -5.21
C LEU A 210 22.21 9.86 -6.48
N SER A 211 21.22 9.00 -6.76
CA SER A 211 21.21 8.07 -7.89
C SER A 211 19.90 8.12 -8.67
N PRO A 212 19.56 9.27 -9.28
CA PRO A 212 18.24 9.49 -9.88
C PRO A 212 17.98 8.56 -11.08
N SER A 213 16.75 8.04 -11.15
CA SER A 213 16.20 7.38 -12.34
C SER A 213 15.33 8.39 -13.09
N LEU A 214 15.80 8.90 -14.23
CA LEU A 214 15.11 9.92 -15.04
C LEU A 214 14.30 9.25 -16.15
N ILE A 215 12.99 9.45 -16.15
CA ILE A 215 12.08 9.02 -17.22
C ILE A 215 11.74 10.22 -18.09
N ARG A 216 12.13 10.15 -19.36
CA ARG A 216 11.91 11.18 -20.37
C ARG A 216 10.90 10.68 -21.40
N ALA A 217 9.84 11.44 -21.64
CA ALA A 217 8.90 11.12 -22.70
C ALA A 217 9.53 11.34 -24.08
N LYS A 218 9.30 10.40 -25.01
CA LYS A 218 9.63 10.56 -26.44
C LYS A 218 8.73 11.56 -27.15
N GLN A 219 7.56 11.84 -26.58
CA GLN A 219 6.47 12.57 -27.22
C GLN A 219 5.62 13.31 -26.18
N THR A 220 4.89 14.33 -26.63
CA THR A 220 4.15 15.28 -25.77
C THR A 220 2.63 15.15 -25.91
N ARG A 221 2.12 14.08 -26.51
CA ARG A 221 0.68 13.87 -26.73
C ARG A 221 0.04 13.09 -25.60
N GLU A 222 0.79 12.27 -24.89
CA GLU A 222 0.32 11.41 -23.82
C GLU A 222 1.14 11.65 -22.53
N PRO A 223 0.55 11.40 -21.36
CA PRO A 223 1.28 11.48 -20.10
C PRO A 223 2.41 10.46 -20.09
N THR A 224 3.58 10.83 -19.57
CA THR A 224 4.74 9.92 -19.50
C THR A 224 4.40 8.64 -18.73
N LEU A 225 3.64 8.77 -17.64
CA LEU A 225 3.16 7.66 -16.83
C LEU A 225 1.64 7.73 -16.71
N TYR A 226 0.96 6.71 -17.20
CA TYR A 226 -0.48 6.52 -17.06
C TYR A 226 -0.73 5.37 -16.10
N ILE A 227 -1.48 5.64 -15.03
CA ILE A 227 -1.71 4.69 -13.95
C ILE A 227 -3.19 4.35 -13.87
N ARG A 228 -3.50 3.05 -13.99
CA ARG A 228 -4.83 2.46 -13.88
C ARG A 228 -4.71 1.04 -13.33
N SER A 229 -4.31 0.94 -12.07
CA SER A 229 -4.31 -0.35 -11.38
C SER A 229 -5.69 -0.65 -10.79
N GLU A 230 -6.34 -1.71 -11.27
CA GLU A 230 -7.71 -2.06 -10.87
C GLU A 230 -7.78 -2.96 -9.62
N GLU A 231 -6.66 -3.57 -9.22
CA GLU A 231 -6.61 -4.53 -8.10
C GLU A 231 -5.50 -4.17 -7.11
N GLY A 232 -5.75 -3.36 -6.08
CA GLY A 232 -4.79 -3.09 -4.98
C GLY A 232 -3.92 -1.83 -5.12
N PRO A 233 -3.01 -1.57 -4.16
CA PRO A 233 -2.18 -0.38 -4.16
C PRO A 233 -0.91 -0.54 -5.02
N PHE A 234 -0.66 0.40 -5.93
CA PHE A 234 0.65 0.52 -6.58
C PHE A 234 1.60 1.39 -5.73
N LYS A 235 2.90 1.33 -6.03
CA LYS A 235 3.87 2.31 -5.52
C LYS A 235 4.76 2.77 -6.66
N VAL A 236 4.96 4.09 -6.78
CA VAL A 236 6.00 4.67 -7.64
C VAL A 236 6.87 5.55 -6.76
N ASP A 237 8.14 5.17 -6.62
CA ASP A 237 9.05 5.83 -5.69
C ASP A 237 10.42 6.12 -6.31
N GLY A 238 10.86 7.38 -6.28
CA GLY A 238 12.24 7.76 -6.57
C GLY A 238 12.55 8.04 -8.04
N PHE A 239 11.65 8.73 -8.74
CA PHE A 239 11.80 9.08 -10.15
C PHE A 239 11.81 10.58 -10.40
N VAL A 240 12.56 10.98 -11.43
CA VAL A 240 12.34 12.27 -12.08
C VAL A 240 11.59 12.00 -13.39
N ILE A 241 10.50 12.70 -13.65
CA ILE A 241 9.67 12.55 -14.86
C ILE A 241 9.71 13.86 -15.65
N GLU A 242 10.06 13.77 -16.93
CA GLU A 242 10.34 14.92 -17.78
C GLU A 242 9.72 14.82 -19.18
N GLY A 243 9.22 15.95 -19.69
CA GLY A 243 8.91 16.13 -21.12
C GLY A 243 7.58 15.56 -21.61
N GLY A 244 6.77 14.94 -20.75
CA GLY A 244 5.47 14.40 -21.16
C GLY A 244 4.43 15.48 -21.42
N GLY A 245 3.33 15.12 -22.09
CA GLY A 245 2.26 16.07 -22.35
C GLY A 245 0.85 15.50 -22.32
N ASP A 246 -0.15 16.32 -22.60
CA ASP A 246 -1.54 15.87 -22.69
C ASP A 246 -2.22 16.54 -23.87
N ARG A 247 -2.56 15.74 -24.89
CA ARG A 247 -3.25 16.19 -26.10
C ARG A 247 -4.75 16.38 -25.88
N GLU A 248 -5.36 15.58 -25.02
CA GLU A 248 -6.81 15.59 -24.78
C GLU A 248 -7.22 16.67 -23.76
N GLN A 249 -6.24 17.28 -23.08
CA GLN A 249 -6.42 18.38 -22.11
C GLN A 249 -7.33 17.99 -20.93
N ILE A 250 -7.33 16.71 -20.58
CA ILE A 250 -8.13 16.13 -19.51
C ILE A 250 -7.29 15.82 -18.26
N GLY A 251 -5.97 16.03 -18.30
CA GLY A 251 -5.02 15.57 -17.28
C GLY A 251 -3.66 16.27 -17.25
N GLY A 252 -2.74 15.71 -16.46
CA GLY A 252 -1.36 16.20 -16.32
C GLY A 252 -0.40 15.49 -17.26
N GLY A 253 0.46 16.24 -17.96
CA GLY A 253 1.36 15.68 -18.96
C GLY A 253 2.51 14.81 -18.44
N GLY A 254 2.83 14.86 -17.14
CA GLY A 254 3.85 13.99 -16.54
C GLY A 254 3.28 12.66 -16.08
N ILE A 255 2.29 12.72 -15.20
CA ILE A 255 1.59 11.54 -14.67
C ILE A 255 0.09 11.78 -14.79
N TYR A 256 -0.63 10.78 -15.29
CA TYR A 256 -2.08 10.70 -15.24
C TYR A 256 -2.50 9.48 -14.42
N ILE A 257 -3.39 9.67 -13.45
CA ILE A 257 -3.91 8.59 -12.60
C ILE A 257 -5.41 8.49 -12.85
N ALA A 258 -5.84 7.39 -13.48
CA ALA A 258 -7.20 7.22 -13.97
C ALA A 258 -8.15 6.67 -12.89
N VAL A 259 -7.72 5.63 -12.18
CA VAL A 259 -8.53 4.88 -11.20
C VAL A 259 -7.60 3.91 -10.48
N THR A 260 -7.22 4.20 -9.23
CA THR A 260 -6.39 3.29 -8.41
C THR A 260 -6.01 3.92 -7.04
N GLU A 261 -5.77 3.07 -6.02
CA GLU A 261 -5.06 3.42 -4.78
C GLU A 261 -3.55 3.22 -4.98
N GLY A 262 -2.71 4.05 -4.37
CA GLY A 262 -1.27 3.87 -4.46
C GLY A 262 -0.45 5.05 -3.95
N GLU A 263 0.85 4.85 -3.85
CA GLU A 263 1.79 5.80 -3.27
C GLU A 263 2.70 6.38 -4.36
N LEU A 264 2.76 7.71 -4.46
CA LEU A 264 3.84 8.41 -5.15
C LEU A 264 4.79 8.98 -4.08
N ALA A 265 6.04 8.54 -4.07
CA ALA A 265 7.05 9.01 -3.12
C ALA A 265 8.32 9.47 -3.85
N ASN A 266 8.97 10.53 -3.39
CA ASN A 266 10.22 11.02 -3.99
C ASN A 266 10.15 11.19 -5.52
N VAL A 267 9.00 11.61 -6.04
CA VAL A 267 8.79 11.84 -7.48
C VAL A 267 8.90 13.32 -7.78
N THR A 268 9.75 13.68 -8.73
CA THR A 268 9.86 15.06 -9.26
C THR A 268 9.31 15.10 -10.68
N ILE A 269 8.32 15.94 -10.94
CA ILE A 269 7.78 16.17 -12.29
C ILE A 269 8.26 17.55 -12.77
N ARG A 270 8.89 17.61 -13.94
CA ARG A 270 9.35 18.88 -14.53
C ARG A 270 9.20 18.89 -16.04
N ASP A 271 9.18 20.09 -16.63
CA ASP A 271 9.15 20.30 -18.07
C ASP A 271 8.06 19.50 -18.81
N CYS A 272 6.95 19.22 -18.14
CA CYS A 272 5.78 18.55 -18.71
C CYS A 272 4.74 19.60 -19.15
N THR A 273 4.05 19.33 -20.25
CA THR A 273 3.16 20.32 -20.89
C THR A 273 1.70 19.87 -20.91
N THR A 274 0.78 20.67 -20.39
CA THR A 274 -0.64 20.55 -20.72
C THR A 274 -0.89 21.48 -21.90
N MET A 275 -1.01 20.98 -23.13
CA MET A 275 -1.16 21.85 -24.30
C MET A 275 -2.56 22.46 -24.33
N PHE A 276 -2.72 23.72 -23.91
CA PHE A 276 -3.85 24.55 -24.33
C PHE A 276 -3.51 25.17 -25.69
N SER A 277 -3.88 24.52 -26.80
CA SER A 277 -4.07 25.21 -28.07
C SER A 277 -5.54 25.56 -28.17
N GLY A 278 -5.86 26.86 -28.21
CA GLY A 278 -7.20 27.42 -28.04
C GLY A 278 -8.24 27.05 -29.08
#